data_AF-A0A6J4RMD4-F1
#
_entry.id   AF-A0A6J4RMD4-F1
#
_cell.length_a   1.000
_cell.length_b   1.000
_cell.length_c   1.000
_cell.angle_alpha   90.00
_cell.angle_beta   90.00
_cell.angle_gamma   90.00
#
_symmetry.space_group_name_H-M   'P 1'
#
loop_
_entity.id
_entity.type
_entity.pdbx_description
1 polymer ?
#
loop_
_entity_poly.entity_id
_entity_poly.type
_entity_poly.pdbx_seq_one_letter_code
_entity_poly.pdbx_strand_id
1 'polypeptide(L)'
;MAASNDNLRPLPGGRRENLLRFSQIGRVLLRHGFGFVFDVRRDRREKRGLEELLAPNFGVRLRRTLDDLGPTFVKFGQLLSTRQDILPEGVLFELQK
;
A
#
# COMPACT_ATOMS: atom_id res chain seq x y z
N MET A 1 12.17 6.54 56.21
CA MET A 1 11.10 6.78 55.22
C MET A 1 11.73 7.39 53.99
N ALA A 2 12.14 6.55 53.03
CA ALA A 2 12.75 6.99 51.77
C ALA A 2 11.65 7.19 50.74
N ALA A 3 11.60 8.37 50.12
CA ALA A 3 10.68 8.69 49.05
C ALA A 3 11.04 7.87 47.80
N SER A 4 10.15 6.97 47.39
CA SER A 4 10.21 6.31 46.09
C SER A 4 9.96 7.33 44.99
N ASN A 5 11.03 7.84 44.41
CA ASN A 5 10.99 8.68 43.23
C ASN A 5 10.80 7.76 42.01
N ASP A 6 9.55 7.37 41.74
CA ASP A 6 9.19 6.61 40.55
C ASP A 6 9.40 7.48 39.31
N ASN A 7 10.58 7.30 38.74
CA ASN A 7 11.06 7.90 37.51
C ASN A 7 10.09 7.47 36.38
N LEU A 8 9.26 8.40 35.92
CA LEU A 8 8.36 8.23 34.78
C LEU A 8 9.16 7.81 33.55
N ARG A 9 9.17 6.51 33.24
CA ARG A 9 9.73 5.98 31.99
C ARG A 9 8.96 6.61 30.81
N PRO A 10 9.61 7.25 29.83
CA PRO A 10 8.93 7.70 28.62
C PRO A 10 8.42 6.47 27.86
N LEU A 11 7.12 6.43 27.60
CA LEU A 11 6.47 5.39 26.80
C LEU A 11 7.04 5.41 25.37
N PRO A 12 7.61 4.32 24.85
CA PRO A 12 8.13 4.29 23.49
C PRO A 12 6.98 4.13 22.48
N GLY A 13 7.03 4.93 21.41
CA GLY A 13 6.47 4.58 20.10
C GLY A 13 4.95 4.57 19.98
N GLY A 14 4.33 5.74 19.80
CA GLY A 14 2.92 5.84 19.40
C GLY A 14 2.71 7.04 18.48
N ARG A 15 2.06 6.83 17.34
CA ARG A 15 1.79 7.80 16.26
C ARG A 15 2.95 8.14 15.31
N ARG A 16 4.14 8.51 15.78
CA ARG A 16 5.22 8.98 14.86
C ARG A 16 5.72 7.91 13.89
N GLU A 17 5.90 6.68 14.35
CA GLU A 17 6.38 5.58 13.50
C GLU A 17 5.35 5.20 12.41
N ASN A 18 4.07 5.13 12.78
CA ASN A 18 3.00 4.87 11.80
C ASN A 18 2.96 5.93 10.70
N LEU A 19 3.16 7.21 11.06
CA LEU A 19 3.22 8.30 10.08
C LEU A 19 4.42 8.15 9.13
N LEU A 20 5.58 7.73 9.63
CA LEU A 20 6.74 7.43 8.78
C LEU A 20 6.42 6.28 7.82
N ARG A 21 5.76 5.21 8.28
CA ARG A 21 5.30 4.11 7.43
C ARG A 21 4.30 4.55 6.37
N PHE A 22 3.32 5.37 6.72
CA PHE A 22 2.37 5.94 5.74
C PHE A 22 3.09 6.75 4.67
N SER A 23 4.08 7.56 5.05
CA SER A 23 4.88 8.33 4.09
C SER A 23 5.69 7.44 3.14
N GLN A 24 6.20 6.31 3.65
CA GLN A 24 6.92 5.31 2.86
C GLN A 24 5.99 4.65 1.84
N ILE A 25 4.81 4.22 2.28
CA ILE A 25 3.79 3.61 1.41
C ILE A 25 3.41 4.60 0.30
N GLY A 26 3.09 5.84 0.67
CA GLY A 26 2.73 6.88 -0.29
C GLY A 26 3.83 7.17 -1.31
N ARG A 27 5.09 7.19 -0.88
CA ARG A 27 6.25 7.37 -1.78
C ARG A 27 6.38 6.23 -2.79
N VAL A 28 6.20 4.98 -2.36
CA VAL A 28 6.27 3.81 -3.26
C VAL A 28 5.12 3.86 -4.27
N LEU A 29 3.90 4.14 -3.82
CA LEU A 29 2.75 4.31 -4.71
C LEU A 29 3.00 5.38 -5.79
N LEU A 30 3.51 6.55 -5.40
CA LEU A 30 3.84 7.62 -6.34
C LEU A 30 4.92 7.21 -7.34
N ARG A 31 5.99 6.53 -6.88
CA ARG A 31 7.09 6.05 -7.73
C ARG A 31 6.60 5.12 -8.84
N HIS A 32 5.62 4.28 -8.54
CA HIS A 32 5.04 3.34 -9.49
C HIS A 32 3.83 3.90 -10.25
N GLY A 33 3.53 5.20 -10.14
CA GLY A 33 2.45 5.85 -10.91
C GLY A 33 1.04 5.67 -10.32
N PHE A 34 0.90 5.21 -9.07
CA PHE A 34 -0.39 5.11 -8.38
C PHE A 34 -0.85 6.44 -7.76
N GLY A 35 -0.44 7.57 -8.35
CA GLY A 35 -0.78 8.91 -7.86
C GLY A 35 -2.28 9.22 -7.85
N PHE A 36 -3.06 8.54 -8.69
CA PHE A 36 -4.52 8.65 -8.73
C PHE A 36 -5.19 8.26 -7.40
N VAL A 37 -4.53 7.44 -6.57
CA VAL A 37 -4.99 7.08 -5.22
C VAL A 37 -4.91 8.28 -4.25
N PHE A 38 -4.37 9.42 -4.67
CA PHE A 38 -4.39 10.66 -3.90
C PHE A 38 -5.32 11.72 -4.48
N ASP A 39 -6.06 11.43 -5.57
CA ASP A 39 -7.04 12.37 -6.11
C ASP A 39 -8.17 12.63 -5.10
N VAL A 40 -8.34 13.89 -4.67
CA VAL A 40 -9.36 14.31 -3.68
C VAL A 40 -10.78 14.17 -4.23
N ARG A 41 -10.91 14.26 -5.56
CA ARG A 41 -12.18 14.14 -6.28
C ARG A 41 -12.50 12.67 -6.54
N ARG A 42 -13.53 12.16 -5.86
CA ARG A 42 -13.97 10.75 -5.97
C ARG A 42 -14.28 10.34 -7.41
N ASP A 43 -15.03 11.18 -8.13
CA ASP A 43 -15.38 10.98 -9.54
C ASP A 43 -14.15 10.79 -10.43
N ARG A 44 -13.13 11.62 -10.24
CA ARG A 44 -11.87 11.55 -10.98
C ARG A 44 -11.06 10.32 -10.59
N ARG A 45 -10.99 10.01 -9.30
CA ARG A 45 -10.28 8.85 -8.76
C ARG A 45 -10.84 7.53 -9.30
N GLU A 46 -12.16 7.36 -9.30
CA GLU A 46 -12.82 6.15 -9.80
C GLU A 46 -12.58 5.98 -11.30
N LYS A 47 -12.78 7.05 -12.08
CA LYS A 47 -12.53 7.03 -13.53
C LYS A 47 -11.08 6.68 -13.87
N ARG A 48 -10.12 7.37 -13.23
CA ARG A 48 -8.68 7.10 -13.43
C ARG A 48 -8.29 5.71 -12.95
N GLY A 49 -8.83 5.25 -11.84
CA GLY A 49 -8.57 3.91 -11.32
C GLY A 49 -9.00 2.83 -12.31
N LEU A 50 -10.15 3.01 -12.96
CA LEU A 50 -10.61 2.08 -14.01
C LEU A 50 -9.73 2.15 -15.26
N GLU A 51 -9.39 3.35 -15.74
CA GLU A 51 -8.47 3.53 -16.88
C GLU A 51 -7.10 2.88 -16.62
N GLU A 52 -6.57 3.06 -15.41
CA GLU A 52 -5.32 2.46 -14.97
C GLU A 52 -5.42 0.94 -14.85
N LEU A 53 -6.49 0.40 -14.26
CA LEU A 53 -6.70 -1.05 -14.13
C LEU A 53 -6.72 -1.77 -15.48
N LEU A 54 -7.24 -1.10 -16.51
CA LEU A 54 -7.30 -1.61 -17.88
C LEU A 54 -6.01 -1.36 -18.68
N ALA A 55 -5.05 -0.61 -18.14
CA ALA A 55 -3.80 -0.31 -18.84
C ALA A 55 -2.93 -1.57 -18.98
N PRO A 56 -2.27 -1.79 -20.14
CA PRO A 56 -1.50 -3.03 -20.41
C PRO A 56 -0.43 -3.37 -19.37
N ASN A 57 0.17 -2.36 -18.73
CA ASN A 57 1.28 -2.53 -17.78
C ASN A 57 0.84 -2.46 -16.31
N PHE A 58 -0.46 -2.41 -16.02
CA PHE A 58 -0.97 -2.24 -14.67
C PHE A 58 -0.56 -3.39 -13.75
N GLY A 59 -0.74 -4.65 -14.19
CA GLY A 59 -0.37 -5.83 -13.40
C GLY A 59 1.11 -5.81 -13.00
N VAL A 60 2.00 -5.50 -13.93
CA VAL A 60 3.45 -5.42 -13.70
C VAL A 60 3.78 -4.32 -12.69
N ARG A 61 3.17 -3.14 -12.85
CA ARG A 61 3.36 -2.00 -11.93
C ARG A 61 2.83 -2.32 -10.54
N LEU A 62 1.67 -2.97 -10.46
CA LEU A 62 1.06 -3.38 -9.20
C LEU A 62 1.96 -4.37 -8.47
N ARG A 63 2.41 -5.43 -9.14
CA ARG A 63 3.34 -6.43 -8.57
C ARG A 63 4.60 -5.78 -8.02
N ARG A 64 5.27 -4.94 -8.82
CA ARG A 64 6.48 -4.19 -8.39
C ARG A 64 6.21 -3.25 -7.21
N THR A 65 5.03 -2.66 -7.15
CA THR A 65 4.61 -1.82 -6.01
C THR A 65 4.50 -2.66 -4.75
N LEU A 66 3.85 -3.83 -4.82
CA LEU A 66 3.72 -4.73 -3.67
C LEU A 66 5.08 -5.27 -3.21
N ASP A 67 5.98 -5.60 -4.13
CA ASP A 67 7.37 -6.00 -3.83
C ASP A 67 8.12 -4.90 -3.04
N ASP A 68 8.08 -3.65 -3.55
CA ASP A 68 8.76 -2.51 -2.92
C ASP A 68 8.14 -2.12 -1.55
N LEU A 69 6.85 -2.41 -1.35
CA LEU A 69 6.16 -2.24 -0.07
C LEU A 69 6.53 -3.34 0.95
N GLY A 70 7.00 -4.49 0.47
CA GLY A 70 7.54 -5.58 1.28
C GLY A 70 6.63 -6.81 1.43
N PRO A 71 7.09 -7.83 2.17
CA PRO A 71 6.53 -9.18 2.12
C PRO A 71 5.07 -9.28 2.58
N THR A 72 4.60 -8.39 3.45
CA THR A 72 3.18 -8.33 3.83
C THR A 72 2.30 -7.99 2.63
N PHE A 73 2.69 -7.00 1.82
CA PHE A 73 1.92 -6.56 0.66
C PHE A 73 1.98 -7.58 -0.49
N VAL A 74 3.10 -8.28 -0.64
CA VAL A 74 3.20 -9.42 -1.58
C VAL A 74 2.18 -10.51 -1.23
N LYS A 75 2.07 -10.92 0.03
CA LYS A 75 1.06 -11.90 0.48
C LYS A 75 -0.37 -11.41 0.25
N PHE A 76 -0.63 -10.12 0.44
CA PHE A 76 -1.93 -9.53 0.09
C PHE A 76 -2.21 -9.65 -1.42
N GLY A 77 -1.22 -9.39 -2.28
CA GLY A 77 -1.34 -9.60 -3.73
C GLY A 77 -1.67 -11.04 -4.09
N GLN A 78 -1.00 -12.00 -3.46
CA GLN A 78 -1.27 -13.43 -3.64
C GLN A 78 -2.70 -13.79 -3.23
N LEU A 79 -3.18 -13.28 -2.08
CA LEU A 79 -4.56 -13.48 -1.66
C LEU A 79 -5.56 -12.86 -2.66
N LEU A 80 -5.29 -11.66 -3.17
CA LEU A 80 -6.11 -11.02 -4.20
C LEU A 80 -6.12 -11.81 -5.51
N SER A 81 -5.02 -12.49 -5.87
CA SER A 81 -4.94 -13.31 -7.08
C SER A 81 -5.90 -14.51 -7.07
N THR A 82 -6.42 -14.88 -5.90
CA THR A 82 -7.47 -15.93 -5.77
C THR A 82 -8.86 -15.42 -6.16
N ARG A 83 -9.06 -14.10 -6.27
CA ARG A 83 -10.33 -13.45 -6.60
C ARG A 83 -10.38 -13.09 -8.09
N GLN A 84 -10.52 -14.11 -8.92
CA GLN A 84 -10.58 -13.97 -10.39
C GLN A 84 -11.82 -13.22 -10.87
N ASP A 85 -12.82 -13.04 -10.01
CA ASP A 85 -14.07 -12.33 -10.28
C ASP A 85 -13.91 -10.81 -10.39
N ILE A 86 -12.81 -10.25 -9.90
CA ILE A 86 -12.64 -8.78 -9.74
C ILE A 86 -11.40 -8.20 -10.44
N LEU A 87 -10.48 -9.04 -10.93
CA LEU A 87 -9.22 -8.60 -11.52
C LEU A 87 -9.11 -9.02 -12.99
N PRO A 88 -8.62 -8.13 -13.88
CA PRO A 88 -8.29 -8.52 -15.25
C PRO A 88 -7.22 -9.62 -15.28
N GLU A 89 -7.27 -10.49 -16.29
CA GLU A 89 -6.34 -11.62 -16.44
C GLU A 89 -4.86 -11.21 -16.38
N GLY A 90 -4.50 -10.11 -17.03
CA GLY A 90 -3.12 -9.59 -17.01
C GLY A 90 -2.65 -9.18 -15.61
N VAL A 91 -3.56 -8.82 -14.71
CA VAL A 91 -3.24 -8.49 -13.31
C VAL A 91 -3.10 -9.76 -12.49
N LEU A 92 -4.02 -10.72 -12.66
CA LEU A 92 -3.98 -12.03 -12.00
C LEU A 92 -2.66 -12.75 -12.28
N PHE A 93 -2.25 -12.79 -13.56
CA PHE A 93 -1.01 -13.44 -13.98
C PHE A 93 0.22 -12.83 -13.32
N GLU A 94 0.28 -11.50 -13.19
CA GLU A 94 1.41 -10.82 -12.55
C GLU A 94 1.42 -11.04 -11.04
N LEU A 95 0.28 -11.09 -10.35
CA LEU A 95 0.22 -11.31 -8.90
C LEU A 95 0.55 -12.74 -8.46
N GLN A 96 0.55 -13.70 -9.38
CA GLN A 96 0.93 -15.10 -9.13
C GLN A 96 2.44 -15.36 -9.28
N LYS A 97 3.20 -14.38 -9.79
CA LYS A 97 4.66 -14.44 -9.93
C LYS A 97 5.34 -14.04 -8.63
#